data_AF-A0A319BJ84-F1
#
_entry.id   AF-A0A319BJ84-F1
#
_cell.length_a   1.000
_cell.length_b   1.000
_cell.length_c   1.000
_cell.angle_alpha   90.00
_cell.angle_beta   90.00
_cell.angle_gamma   90.00
#
_symmetry.space_group_name_H-M   'P 1'
#
loop_
_entity.id
_entity.type
_entity.pdbx_description
1 polymer ?
#
loop_
_entity_poly.entity_id
_entity_poly.type
_entity_poly.pdbx_seq_one_letter_code
_entity_poly.pdbx_strand_id
1 'polypeptide(L)'
;MESWNPSISEIRSVCGFCDIKLNTWTECVEHLATYFKAGMDMRQWQGDWGFETAVQGLVENAMPPYLIGQERLTTNPYSAKSAKALETSSEADSPAVAGTDLVKDVNHWRILERELTDYIKSQLRIGVIPPDSTLQDLARMIVYCCDDPWNQTCADNSVWLGNLKLEAGVEDFRSRQSNMKTTGETDSLG
;
A
#
# COMPACT_ATOMS: atom_id res chain seq x y z
N MET A 1 16.68 23.22 -30.00
CA MET A 1 16.51 21.76 -30.02
C MET A 1 16.12 21.34 -28.60
N GLU A 2 14.83 21.32 -28.29
CA GLU A 2 14.30 20.99 -26.94
C GLU A 2 13.00 20.15 -27.03
N SER A 3 12.73 19.51 -28.17
CA SER A 3 11.51 18.71 -28.37
C SER A 3 11.51 17.35 -27.66
N TRP A 4 12.62 16.98 -27.01
CA TRP A 4 12.77 15.68 -26.34
C TRP A 4 12.18 15.67 -24.92
N ASN A 5 11.87 16.85 -24.37
CA ASN A 5 11.29 17.00 -23.04
C ASN A 5 10.12 17.98 -23.11
N PRO A 6 8.93 17.55 -23.59
CA PRO A 6 7.73 18.34 -23.35
C PRO A 6 7.61 18.48 -21.83
N SER A 7 7.78 19.71 -21.34
CA SER A 7 7.54 20.03 -19.94
C SER A 7 6.10 19.66 -19.62
N ILE A 8 5.88 18.52 -18.97
CA ILE A 8 4.58 18.17 -18.41
C ILE A 8 4.33 19.17 -17.27
N SER A 9 3.74 20.29 -17.62
CA SER A 9 3.35 21.34 -16.67
C SER A 9 1.93 21.13 -16.16
N GLU A 10 1.06 20.53 -16.98
CA GLU A 10 -0.34 20.24 -16.66
C GLU A 10 -0.47 18.83 -16.07
N ILE A 11 -0.22 18.71 -14.76
CA ILE A 11 -0.53 17.50 -13.99
C ILE A 11 -1.68 17.85 -13.07
N ARG A 12 -2.84 17.21 -13.29
CA ARG A 12 -3.97 17.36 -12.37
C ARG A 12 -3.74 16.48 -11.14
N SER A 13 -3.90 17.08 -9.97
CA SER A 13 -3.76 16.39 -8.69
C SER A 13 -4.79 16.89 -7.66
N VAL A 14 -4.97 16.12 -6.59
CA VAL A 14 -5.76 16.47 -5.41
C VAL A 14 -4.83 16.50 -4.21
N CYS A 15 -4.86 17.59 -3.43
CA CYS A 15 -4.03 17.73 -2.25
C CYS A 15 -4.52 16.84 -1.10
N GLY A 16 -3.71 15.91 -0.61
CA GLY A 16 -4.08 15.05 0.53
C GLY A 16 -4.15 15.74 1.89
N PHE A 17 -3.85 17.04 1.99
CA PHE A 17 -4.04 17.81 3.22
C PHE A 17 -5.38 18.55 3.29
N CYS A 18 -5.98 18.89 2.14
CA CYS A 18 -7.14 19.80 2.08
C CYS A 18 -8.12 19.55 0.91
N ASP A 19 -7.89 18.50 0.12
CA ASP A 19 -8.71 18.08 -1.01
C ASP A 19 -8.85 19.10 -2.17
N ILE A 20 -8.02 20.14 -2.20
CA ILE A 20 -8.04 21.11 -3.30
C ILE A 20 -7.52 20.45 -4.59
N LYS A 21 -8.20 20.73 -5.70
CA LYS A 21 -7.80 20.28 -7.03
C LYS A 21 -6.80 21.28 -7.62
N LEU A 22 -5.67 20.77 -8.07
CA LEU A 22 -4.55 21.52 -8.63
C LEU A 22 -4.39 21.07 -10.08
N ASN A 23 -4.10 21.98 -10.99
CA ASN A 23 -4.05 21.66 -12.43
C ASN A 23 -2.65 21.66 -13.00
N THR A 24 -1.68 22.19 -12.26
CA THR A 24 -0.28 22.26 -12.69
C THR A 24 0.67 21.74 -11.63
N TRP A 25 1.82 21.23 -12.08
CA TRP A 25 2.87 20.76 -11.17
C TRP A 25 3.41 21.89 -10.28
N THR A 26 3.60 23.09 -10.84
CA THR A 26 4.08 24.25 -10.08
C THR A 26 3.10 24.65 -8.98
N GLU A 27 1.81 24.76 -9.30
CA GLU A 27 0.75 25.05 -8.33
C GLU A 27 0.73 24.01 -7.21
N CYS A 28 0.88 22.73 -7.55
CA CYS A 28 0.95 21.64 -6.58
C CYS A 28 2.14 21.80 -5.62
N VAL A 29 3.36 21.99 -6.13
CA VAL A 29 4.56 22.14 -5.29
C VAL A 29 4.46 23.37 -4.38
N GLU A 30 4.02 24.51 -4.91
CA GLU A 30 3.86 25.74 -4.14
C GLU A 30 2.80 25.59 -3.04
N HIS A 31 1.66 24.97 -3.37
CA HIS A 31 0.59 24.69 -2.43
C HIS A 31 1.03 23.73 -1.31
N LEU A 32 1.68 22.61 -1.65
CA LEU A 32 2.19 21.68 -0.64
C LEU A 32 3.23 22.32 0.28
N ALA A 33 4.09 23.19 -0.26
CA ALA A 33 5.09 23.91 0.52
C ALA A 33 4.48 24.78 1.63
N THR A 34 3.24 25.28 1.48
CA THR A 34 2.60 26.07 2.55
C THR A 34 2.31 25.23 3.80
N TYR A 35 1.89 23.98 3.62
CA TYR A 35 1.61 23.07 4.73
C TYR A 35 2.89 22.64 5.46
N PHE A 36 3.94 22.29 4.71
CA PHE A 36 5.23 21.96 5.31
C PHE A 36 5.85 23.16 6.06
N LYS A 37 5.72 24.38 5.52
CA LYS A 37 6.13 25.60 6.23
C LYS A 37 5.32 25.86 7.50
N ALA A 38 4.04 25.44 7.52
CA ALA A 38 3.19 25.49 8.71
C ALA A 38 3.47 24.35 9.72
N GLY A 39 4.45 23.48 9.45
CA GLY A 39 4.85 22.40 10.33
C GLY A 39 4.03 21.11 10.18
N MET A 40 3.21 21.00 9.13
CA MET A 40 2.57 19.72 8.79
C MET A 40 3.59 18.76 8.19
N ASP A 41 3.35 17.46 8.35
CA ASP A 41 4.17 16.42 7.75
C ASP A 41 3.31 15.30 7.14
N MET A 42 3.97 14.28 6.58
CA MET A 42 3.28 13.20 5.87
C MET A 42 2.38 12.32 6.75
N ARG A 43 2.43 12.44 8.09
CA ARG A 43 1.49 11.76 9.00
C ARG A 43 0.09 12.35 8.91
N GLN A 44 -0.04 13.60 8.47
CA GLN A 44 -1.33 14.27 8.29
C GLN A 44 -1.85 14.15 6.85
N TRP A 45 -1.11 13.51 5.94
CA TRP A 45 -1.55 13.29 4.57
C TRP A 45 -2.66 12.24 4.52
N GLN A 46 -3.70 12.48 3.74
CA GLN A 46 -4.81 11.56 3.51
C GLN A 46 -4.91 11.18 2.03
N GLY A 47 -5.32 9.94 1.80
CA GLY A 47 -5.46 9.41 0.44
C GLY A 47 -4.13 9.14 -0.25
N ASP A 48 -4.23 8.76 -1.52
CA ASP A 48 -3.08 8.45 -2.37
C ASP A 48 -2.42 9.75 -2.90
N TRP A 49 -1.74 9.67 -4.04
CA TRP A 49 -1.13 10.85 -4.67
C TRP A 49 -2.13 11.89 -5.18
N GLY A 50 -3.41 11.53 -5.29
CA GLY A 50 -4.45 12.39 -5.84
C GLY A 50 -4.31 12.63 -7.34
N PHE A 51 -3.49 11.86 -8.05
CA PHE A 51 -3.30 11.98 -9.49
C PHE A 51 -4.48 11.40 -10.28
N GLU A 52 -4.66 11.87 -11.52
CA GLU A 52 -5.54 11.18 -12.46
C GLU A 52 -5.03 9.76 -12.74
N THR A 53 -5.93 8.81 -12.98
CA THR A 53 -5.60 7.39 -13.16
C THR A 53 -4.51 7.15 -14.22
N ALA A 54 -4.51 7.92 -15.30
CA ALA A 54 -3.49 7.82 -16.35
C ALA A 54 -2.08 8.19 -15.84
N VAL A 55 -1.97 9.20 -14.98
CA VAL A 55 -0.70 9.62 -14.38
C VAL A 55 -0.32 8.69 -13.23
N GLN A 56 -1.29 8.28 -12.40
CA GLN A 56 -1.08 7.35 -11.30
C GLN A 56 -0.53 6.00 -11.78
N GLY A 57 -1.01 5.50 -12.93
CA GLY A 57 -0.50 4.27 -13.54
C GLY A 57 0.95 4.35 -14.04
N LEU A 58 1.51 5.57 -14.16
CA LEU A 58 2.91 5.79 -14.52
C LEU A 58 3.82 5.95 -13.28
N VAL A 59 3.25 5.99 -12.08
CA VAL A 59 4.01 6.11 -10.84
C VAL A 59 4.63 4.77 -10.50
N GLU A 60 5.94 4.68 -10.67
CA GLU A 60 6.74 3.52 -10.33
C GLU A 60 7.64 3.81 -9.13
N ASN A 61 8.04 2.76 -8.40
CA ASN A 61 9.04 2.89 -7.33
C ASN A 61 8.73 4.01 -6.33
N ALA A 62 7.46 4.17 -5.98
CA ALA A 62 7.00 5.16 -5.02
C ALA A 62 6.09 4.52 -3.99
N MET A 63 6.32 4.88 -2.73
CA MET A 63 5.42 4.55 -1.64
C MET A 63 4.18 5.45 -1.69
N PRO A 64 2.97 4.93 -1.47
CA PRO A 64 1.77 5.75 -1.36
C PRO A 64 1.92 6.81 -0.25
N PRO A 65 1.52 8.07 -0.47
CA PRO A 65 1.72 9.15 0.48
C PRO A 65 1.18 8.87 1.89
N TYR A 66 0.02 8.20 1.99
CA TYR A 66 -0.59 7.79 3.26
C TYR A 66 0.26 6.81 4.08
N LEU A 67 1.25 6.14 3.48
CA LEU A 67 2.21 5.27 4.18
C LEU A 67 3.48 5.98 4.61
N ILE A 68 3.89 7.05 3.91
CA ILE A 68 5.20 7.70 4.12
C ILE A 68 5.37 8.17 5.57
N GLY A 69 4.31 8.71 6.17
CA GLY A 69 4.32 9.18 7.56
C GLY A 69 4.54 8.08 8.60
N GLN A 70 4.16 6.84 8.30
CA GLN A 70 4.32 5.69 9.20
C GLN A 70 5.62 4.93 8.91
N GLU A 71 6.01 4.82 7.65
CA GLU A 71 7.23 4.12 7.25
C GLU A 71 8.49 4.71 7.88
N ARG A 72 8.52 6.03 8.11
CA ARG A 72 9.64 6.70 8.79
C ARG A 72 9.89 6.19 10.22
N LEU A 73 8.93 5.47 10.82
CA LEU A 73 9.02 4.90 12.17
C LEU A 73 9.53 3.46 12.15
N THR A 74 9.60 2.83 10.97
CA THR A 74 10.10 1.47 10.82
C THR A 74 11.62 1.42 10.96
N THR A 75 12.14 0.24 11.27
CA THR A 75 13.57 0.04 11.53
C THR A 75 14.44 0.34 10.31
N ASN A 76 13.92 0.08 9.11
CA ASN A 76 14.58 0.35 7.83
C ASN A 76 13.61 1.19 6.98
N PRO A 77 13.61 2.52 7.10
CA PRO A 77 12.69 3.37 6.36
C PRO A 77 12.95 3.31 4.85
N TYR A 78 11.89 3.53 4.07
CA TYR A 78 11.92 3.52 2.61
C TYR A 78 13.11 4.28 1.99
N SER A 79 13.74 3.66 0.98
CA SER A 79 14.78 4.28 0.17
C SER A 79 14.57 3.97 -1.31
N ALA A 80 14.36 5.00 -2.13
CA ALA A 80 14.15 4.82 -3.58
C ALA A 80 15.30 4.06 -4.28
N LYS A 81 16.54 4.17 -3.77
CA LYS A 81 17.69 3.43 -4.32
C LYS A 81 17.55 1.92 -4.13
N SER A 82 16.97 1.51 -3.02
CA SER A 82 16.75 0.11 -2.69
C SER A 82 15.58 -0.51 -3.46
N ALA A 83 14.49 0.26 -3.68
CA ALA A 83 13.34 -0.20 -4.45
C ALA A 83 13.74 -0.58 -5.89
N LYS A 84 14.59 0.24 -6.51
CA LYS A 84 15.14 0.00 -7.85
C LYS A 84 16.04 -1.24 -7.94
N ALA A 85 16.75 -1.58 -6.87
CA ALA A 85 17.63 -2.74 -6.84
C ALA A 85 16.86 -4.07 -6.90
N LEU A 86 15.66 -4.14 -6.31
CA LEU A 86 14.81 -5.34 -6.28
C LEU A 86 14.22 -5.69 -7.66
N GLU A 87 13.91 -4.69 -8.48
CA GLU A 87 13.39 -4.91 -9.84
C GLU A 87 14.48 -5.48 -10.77
N THR A 88 15.75 -5.09 -10.54
CA THR A 88 16.88 -5.53 -11.38
C THR A 88 17.29 -6.98 -11.09
N SER A 89 17.04 -7.51 -9.89
CA SER A 89 17.38 -8.90 -9.53
C SER A 89 16.36 -9.93 -10.03
N SER A 90 15.22 -9.50 -10.56
CA SER A 90 14.15 -10.39 -11.05
C SER A 90 14.40 -10.92 -12.47
N GLU A 91 15.40 -10.41 -13.19
CA GLU A 91 15.75 -10.83 -14.56
C GLU A 91 16.97 -11.77 -14.65
N ALA A 92 17.59 -12.15 -13.53
CA ALA A 92 18.75 -13.02 -13.52
C ALA A 92 18.40 -14.45 -13.07
N ASP A 93 18.42 -15.36 -14.05
CA ASP A 93 18.35 -16.82 -13.89
C ASP A 93 19.50 -17.31 -13.00
N SER A 94 19.27 -17.48 -11.69
CA SER A 94 20.21 -18.15 -10.78
C SER A 94 19.54 -18.73 -9.54
N PRO A 95 20.06 -19.87 -9.01
CA PRO A 95 19.29 -20.76 -8.16
C PRO A 95 19.38 -20.39 -6.67
N ALA A 96 18.23 -20.57 -6.01
CA ALA A 96 18.03 -20.83 -4.57
C ALA A 96 19.11 -20.30 -3.60
N VAL A 97 18.93 -19.07 -3.11
CA VAL A 97 19.52 -18.64 -1.83
C VAL A 97 18.42 -18.68 -0.77
N ALA A 98 18.46 -19.74 0.02
CA ALA A 98 17.61 -19.93 1.18
C ALA A 98 18.01 -18.98 2.33
N GLY A 99 17.05 -18.20 2.81
CA GLY A 99 16.87 -17.97 4.25
C GLY A 99 17.57 -16.81 4.95
N THR A 100 18.41 -16.00 4.30
CA THR A 100 19.17 -14.94 5.02
C THR A 100 19.04 -13.52 4.46
N ASP A 101 18.47 -13.32 3.26
CA ASP A 101 18.47 -12.00 2.59
C ASP A 101 17.18 -11.17 2.79
N LEU A 102 16.15 -11.74 3.43
CA LEU A 102 14.91 -11.01 3.78
C LEU A 102 15.14 -9.92 4.84
N VAL A 103 16.23 -10.01 5.62
CA VAL A 103 16.58 -9.05 6.69
C VAL A 103 17.16 -7.74 6.13
N LYS A 104 17.46 -7.70 4.82
CA LYS A 104 18.05 -6.54 4.15
C LYS A 104 17.10 -5.82 3.19
N ASP A 105 15.85 -6.24 3.08
CA ASP A 105 14.92 -5.51 2.23
C ASP A 105 14.52 -4.21 2.92
N VAL A 106 14.83 -3.10 2.27
CA VAL A 106 14.57 -1.75 2.74
C VAL A 106 13.11 -1.35 2.42
N ASN A 107 12.35 -2.22 1.75
CA ASN A 107 10.96 -1.99 1.34
C ASN A 107 10.03 -3.08 1.84
N HIS A 108 10.00 -3.28 3.16
CA HIS A 108 9.15 -4.29 3.80
C HIS A 108 7.68 -4.20 3.38
N TRP A 109 7.16 -3.01 3.07
CA TRP A 109 5.77 -2.85 2.65
C TRP A 109 5.41 -3.63 1.38
N ARG A 110 6.31 -3.76 0.39
CA ARG A 110 6.06 -4.54 -0.84
C ARG A 110 6.06 -6.04 -0.57
N ILE A 111 6.96 -6.49 0.30
CA ILE A 111 6.98 -7.88 0.75
C ILE A 111 5.66 -8.18 1.48
N LEU A 112 5.31 -7.33 2.44
CA LEU A 112 4.09 -7.48 3.23
C LEU A 112 2.84 -7.45 2.35
N GLU A 113 2.77 -6.57 1.36
CA GLU A 113 1.69 -6.52 0.38
C GLU A 113 1.52 -7.87 -0.33
N ARG A 114 2.61 -8.46 -0.85
CA ARG A 114 2.57 -9.78 -1.50
C ARG A 114 2.16 -10.90 -0.53
N GLU A 115 2.89 -11.05 0.57
CA GLU A 115 2.72 -12.18 1.49
C GLU A 115 1.36 -12.14 2.20
N LEU A 116 0.90 -10.96 2.64
CA LEU A 116 -0.41 -10.83 3.27
C LEU A 116 -1.55 -11.00 2.25
N THR A 117 -1.40 -10.53 1.00
CA THR A 117 -2.40 -10.77 -0.06
C THR A 117 -2.57 -12.26 -0.32
N ASP A 118 -1.47 -13.01 -0.45
CA ASP A 118 -1.52 -14.45 -0.67
C ASP A 118 -2.11 -15.19 0.53
N TYR A 119 -1.75 -14.77 1.74
CA TYR A 119 -2.37 -15.27 2.96
C TYR A 119 -3.89 -15.02 2.97
N ILE A 120 -4.35 -13.79 2.73
CA ILE A 120 -5.79 -13.45 2.70
C ILE A 120 -6.49 -14.32 1.66
N LYS A 121 -5.97 -14.41 0.43
CA LYS A 121 -6.55 -15.26 -0.62
C LYS A 121 -6.64 -16.73 -0.20
N SER A 122 -5.64 -17.26 0.51
CA SER A 122 -5.68 -18.62 1.06
C SER A 122 -6.78 -18.79 2.12
N GLN A 123 -6.96 -17.82 3.00
CA GLN A 123 -8.00 -17.81 4.04
C GLN A 123 -9.40 -17.73 3.41
N LEU A 124 -9.58 -16.90 2.38
CA LEU A 124 -10.84 -16.81 1.66
C LEU A 124 -11.21 -18.11 0.94
N ARG A 125 -10.23 -18.90 0.45
CA ARG A 125 -10.48 -20.22 -0.15
C ARG A 125 -11.02 -21.24 0.86
N ILE A 126 -10.58 -21.17 2.13
CA ILE A 126 -11.11 -22.01 3.21
C ILE A 126 -12.38 -21.43 3.86
N GLY A 127 -12.88 -20.30 3.35
CA GLY A 127 -14.12 -19.68 3.79
C GLY A 127 -14.00 -18.74 5.00
N VAL A 128 -12.77 -18.38 5.40
CA VAL A 128 -12.48 -17.56 6.59
C VAL A 128 -12.00 -16.17 6.17
N ILE A 129 -12.52 -15.13 6.80
CA ILE A 129 -12.00 -13.76 6.64
C ILE A 129 -11.03 -13.49 7.79
N PRO A 130 -9.73 -13.28 7.52
CA PRO A 130 -8.76 -13.01 8.57
C PRO A 130 -9.03 -11.65 9.24
N PRO A 131 -9.05 -11.59 10.58
CA PRO A 131 -9.20 -10.32 11.31
C PRO A 131 -7.93 -9.48 11.16
N ASP A 132 -8.06 -8.17 11.36
CA ASP A 132 -6.94 -7.22 11.22
C ASP A 132 -5.77 -7.57 12.12
N SER A 133 -6.05 -7.99 13.36
CA SER A 133 -5.01 -8.39 14.33
C SER A 133 -4.14 -9.52 13.81
N THR A 134 -4.73 -10.55 13.19
CA THR A 134 -3.95 -11.67 12.62
C THR A 134 -3.04 -11.21 11.49
N LEU A 135 -3.50 -10.27 10.65
CA LEU A 135 -2.68 -9.73 9.57
C LEU A 135 -1.54 -8.86 10.11
N GLN A 136 -1.80 -8.10 11.17
CA GLN A 136 -0.79 -7.30 11.87
C GLN A 136 0.26 -8.20 12.54
N ASP A 137 -0.14 -9.26 13.25
CA ASP A 137 0.77 -10.19 13.89
C ASP A 137 1.64 -10.93 12.86
N LEU A 138 1.03 -11.36 11.74
CA LEU A 138 1.76 -11.96 10.63
C LEU A 138 2.77 -10.98 10.01
N ALA A 139 2.40 -9.70 9.86
CA ALA A 139 3.31 -8.68 9.35
C ALA A 139 4.53 -8.48 10.26
N ARG A 140 4.30 -8.41 11.58
CA ARG A 140 5.39 -8.31 12.56
C ARG A 140 6.28 -9.54 12.53
N MET A 141 5.69 -10.73 12.45
CA MET A 141 6.45 -11.97 12.33
C MET A 141 7.30 -12.03 11.06
N ILE A 142 6.82 -11.51 9.92
CA ILE A 142 7.58 -11.45 8.66
C ILE A 142 8.77 -10.50 8.77
N VAL A 143 8.57 -9.30 9.33
CA VAL A 143 9.60 -8.24 9.37
C VAL A 143 10.60 -8.44 10.51
N TYR A 144 10.10 -8.80 11.70
CA TYR A 144 10.85 -8.80 12.94
C TYR A 144 11.15 -10.20 13.49
N CYS A 145 10.59 -11.24 12.88
CA CYS A 145 10.63 -12.61 13.42
C CYS A 145 10.01 -12.75 14.83
N CYS A 146 9.19 -11.78 15.26
CA CYS A 146 8.40 -11.82 16.48
C CYS A 146 7.11 -11.01 16.32
N ASP A 147 6.12 -11.29 17.15
CA ASP A 147 4.79 -10.67 17.18
C ASP A 147 4.66 -9.56 18.23
N ASP A 148 5.78 -9.00 18.70
CA ASP A 148 5.80 -7.94 19.72
C ASP A 148 4.95 -6.74 19.28
N PRO A 149 3.87 -6.37 20.00
CA PRO A 149 2.99 -5.25 19.63
C PRO A 149 3.69 -3.89 19.52
N TRP A 150 4.89 -3.73 20.05
CA TRP A 150 5.70 -2.51 19.89
C TRP A 150 6.29 -2.37 18.48
N ASN A 151 6.40 -3.47 17.74
CA ASN A 151 6.89 -3.47 16.37
C ASN A 151 5.82 -2.94 15.42
N GLN A 152 6.13 -1.83 14.73
CA GLN A 152 5.23 -1.19 13.78
C GLN A 152 5.57 -1.59 12.34
N THR A 153 4.53 -1.85 11.56
CA THR A 153 4.60 -2.20 10.13
C THR A 153 3.55 -1.41 9.35
N CYS A 154 3.53 -1.53 8.02
CA CYS A 154 2.45 -0.93 7.21
C CYS A 154 1.07 -1.54 7.52
N ALA A 155 1.00 -2.75 8.07
CA ALA A 155 -0.26 -3.40 8.46
C ALA A 155 -0.97 -2.72 9.64
N ASP A 156 -0.26 -1.88 10.40
CA ASP A 156 -0.87 -1.06 11.46
C ASP A 156 -1.58 0.19 10.89
N ASN A 157 -1.41 0.47 9.60
CA ASN A 157 -2.13 1.52 8.90
C ASN A 157 -3.49 1.00 8.41
N SER A 158 -4.59 1.54 8.95
CA SER A 158 -5.94 1.10 8.60
C SER A 158 -6.31 1.35 7.15
N VAL A 159 -5.81 2.42 6.53
CA VAL A 159 -6.05 2.74 5.11
C VAL A 159 -5.36 1.71 4.23
N TRP A 160 -4.09 1.42 4.50
CA TRP A 160 -3.35 0.41 3.78
C TRP A 160 -3.98 -0.97 3.90
N LEU A 161 -4.32 -1.39 5.13
CA LEU A 161 -4.92 -2.70 5.38
C LEU A 161 -6.29 -2.83 4.72
N GLY A 162 -7.08 -1.75 4.70
CA GLY A 162 -8.35 -1.68 3.99
C GLY A 162 -8.19 -1.88 2.49
N ASN A 163 -7.25 -1.16 1.86
CA ASN A 163 -6.96 -1.29 0.42
C ASN A 163 -6.47 -2.70 0.08
N LEU A 164 -5.55 -3.25 0.88
CA LEU A 164 -5.05 -4.62 0.72
C LEU A 164 -6.19 -5.65 0.75
N LYS A 165 -7.12 -5.51 1.69
CA LYS A 165 -8.29 -6.41 1.79
C LYS A 165 -9.26 -6.27 0.62
N LEU A 166 -9.46 -5.05 0.14
CA LEU A 166 -10.26 -4.77 -1.05
C LEU A 166 -9.66 -5.50 -2.26
N GLU A 167 -8.37 -5.32 -2.50
CA GLU A 167 -7.62 -5.93 -3.62
C GLU A 167 -7.55 -7.46 -3.52
N ALA A 168 -7.49 -8.00 -2.30
CA ALA A 168 -7.54 -9.43 -2.07
C ALA A 168 -8.96 -10.04 -2.27
N GLY A 169 -10.00 -9.21 -2.48
CA GLY A 169 -11.37 -9.64 -2.77
C GLY A 169 -12.20 -9.98 -1.54
N VAL A 170 -11.87 -9.41 -0.37
CA VAL A 170 -12.61 -9.66 0.88
C VAL A 170 -14.07 -9.16 0.79
N GLU A 171 -14.30 -8.01 0.15
CA GLU A 171 -15.65 -7.45 0.00
C GLU A 171 -16.52 -8.26 -0.97
N ASP A 172 -15.93 -8.76 -2.06
CA ASP A 172 -16.61 -9.69 -2.98
C ASP A 172 -16.98 -11.00 -2.27
N PHE A 173 -16.11 -11.46 -1.37
CA PHE A 173 -16.37 -12.65 -0.57
C PHE A 173 -17.50 -12.43 0.45
N ARG A 174 -17.52 -11.29 1.18
CA ARG A 174 -18.64 -10.92 2.05
C ARG A 174 -19.98 -10.87 1.32
N SER A 175 -19.98 -10.23 0.14
CA SER A 175 -21.18 -10.08 -0.69
C SER A 175 -21.74 -11.44 -1.10
N ARG A 176 -20.88 -12.38 -1.50
CA ARG A 176 -21.28 -13.76 -1.82
C ARG A 176 -21.83 -14.52 -0.62
N GLN A 177 -21.24 -14.37 0.57
CA GLN A 177 -21.75 -15.02 1.78
C GLN A 177 -23.12 -14.48 2.21
N SER A 178 -23.35 -13.17 2.05
CA SER A 178 -24.64 -12.54 2.35
C SER A 178 -25.76 -13.10 1.46
N ASN A 179 -25.52 -13.17 0.15
CA ASN A 179 -26.50 -13.67 -0.82
C ASN A 179 -26.89 -15.13 -0.56
N MET A 180 -25.94 -15.97 -0.12
CA MET A 180 -26.20 -17.39 0.16
C MET A 180 -27.04 -17.60 1.43
N LYS A 181 -26.94 -16.71 2.43
CA LYS A 181 -27.81 -16.75 3.62
C LYS A 181 -29.26 -16.40 3.26
N THR A 182 -29.47 -15.44 2.38
CA THR A 182 -30.82 -15.01 1.95
C THR A 182 -31.55 -16.10 1.14
N THR A 183 -30.85 -16.88 0.33
CA THR A 183 -31.45 -17.99 -0.43
C THR A 183 -31.76 -19.23 0.41
N GLY A 184 -31.09 -19.42 1.55
CA GLY A 184 -31.33 -20.58 2.44
C GLY A 184 -32.57 -20.44 3.32
N GLU A 185 -33.10 -19.22 3.48
CA GLU A 185 -34.24 -18.92 4.36
C GLU A 185 -35.59 -19.03 3.62
N THR A 186 -35.59 -19.01 2.28
CA THR A 186 -36.81 -19.14 1.46
C THR A 186 -37.32 -20.57 1.27
N ASP A 187 -36.49 -21.59 1.57
CA ASP A 187 -36.84 -23.00 1.38
C ASP A 187 -37.37 -23.71 2.65
N SER A 188 -37.59 -22.98 3.75
CA SER A 188 -38.08 -23.53 5.03
C SER A 188 -39.57 -23.24 5.34
N LEU A 189 -40.35 -22.81 4.34
CA LEU A 189 -41.77 -22.47 4.45
C LEU A 189 -42.66 -23.19 3.42
N GLY A 190 -42.27 -24.40 3.02
CA GLY A 190 -43.04 -25.29 2.14
C GLY A 190 -43.46 -26.58 2.82
#